data_AF-A0A916G6K9-F1
#
_entry.id   AF-A0A916G6K9-F1
#
_cell.length_a   1.000
_cell.length_b   1.000
_cell.length_c   1.000
_cell.angle_alpha   90.00
_cell.angle_beta   90.00
_cell.angle_gamma   90.00
#
_symmetry.space_group_name_H-M   'P 1'
#
loop_
_entity.id
_entity.type
_entity.pdbx_description
1 polymer ?
#
loop_
_entity_poly.entity_id
_entity_poly.type
_entity_poly.pdbx_seq_one_letter_code
_entity_poly.pdbx_strand_id
1 'polypeptide(L)'
;MIVTPADFISGIAPDPTATGAPLVLVLQASRVLVHADNGEPAPSSLAWTTFEPRAERHCLGRLGERNCWLLLAPPDATAPAGLIWQGMRTLFGVWPTALLAVLTRALEVAEWSRSHRYCGVCGSPTTDLPGERARHCPGCGHSAYPRLSPAVMVLVRRGDQVLLARGARFKAPIFSALAGFVEAGESLEDTLHREVREEVGIEVSDLEYFGSQSWPFPHSLMVAFRAQYAGGSLRPDGNEIIEAGWYSAGELPPLPSPASIARLLIDQALGLAPEA
;
A
#
# COMPACT_ATOMS: atom_id res chain seq x y z
N MET A 1 -10.23 5.75 1.96
CA MET A 1 -8.92 5.28 2.48
C MET A 1 -9.03 3.84 2.98
N ILE A 2 -8.01 3.01 2.74
CA ILE A 2 -7.90 1.64 3.26
C ILE A 2 -7.35 1.70 4.69
N VAL A 3 -8.13 1.20 5.65
CA VAL A 3 -7.78 1.19 7.08
C VAL A 3 -7.98 -0.22 7.63
N THR A 4 -7.08 -0.65 8.52
CA THR A 4 -7.26 -1.90 9.26
C THR A 4 -8.55 -1.80 10.07
N PRO A 5 -9.52 -2.71 9.89
CA PRO A 5 -10.79 -2.63 10.59
C PRO A 5 -10.60 -2.97 12.08
N ALA A 6 -11.45 -2.41 12.95
CA ALA A 6 -11.31 -2.51 14.40
C ALA A 6 -11.41 -3.94 14.95
N ASP A 7 -12.09 -4.83 14.22
CA ASP A 7 -12.26 -6.24 14.53
C ASP A 7 -11.18 -7.15 13.91
N PHE A 8 -10.15 -6.55 13.29
CA PHE A 8 -8.98 -7.30 12.83
C PHE A 8 -7.92 -7.40 13.92
N ILE A 9 -7.52 -8.63 14.23
CA ILE A 9 -6.43 -8.94 15.15
C ILE A 9 -5.31 -9.57 14.34
N SER A 10 -4.16 -8.90 14.28
CA SER A 10 -2.99 -9.45 13.56
C SER A 10 -2.42 -10.64 14.32
N GLY A 11 -2.04 -11.69 13.59
CA GLY A 11 -1.48 -12.90 14.15
C GLY A 11 -0.61 -13.64 13.15
N ILE A 12 0.30 -14.47 13.67
CA ILE A 12 1.19 -15.34 12.89
C ILE A 12 0.79 -16.82 12.96
N ALA A 13 -0.18 -17.13 13.82
CA ALA A 13 -0.76 -18.44 14.03
C ALA A 13 -2.29 -18.29 14.06
N PRO A 14 -3.05 -19.33 13.69
CA PRO A 14 -4.51 -19.28 13.74
C PRO A 14 -5.00 -18.99 15.16
N ASP A 15 -5.98 -18.12 15.28
CA ASP A 15 -6.70 -17.92 16.53
C ASP A 15 -7.61 -19.15 16.76
N PRO A 16 -7.41 -19.93 17.85
CA PRO A 16 -8.20 -21.11 18.14
C PRO A 16 -9.66 -20.80 18.50
N THR A 17 -9.99 -19.54 18.81
CA THR A 17 -11.38 -19.13 19.10
C THR A 17 -12.15 -18.73 17.85
N ALA A 18 -11.54 -18.77 16.66
CA ALA A 18 -12.22 -18.47 15.41
C ALA A 18 -13.24 -19.58 15.05
N THR A 19 -14.49 -19.20 14.85
CA THR A 19 -15.60 -20.11 14.56
C THR A 19 -16.03 -20.11 13.09
N GLY A 20 -15.67 -19.05 12.34
CA GLY A 20 -16.05 -18.86 10.95
C GLY A 20 -15.14 -19.58 9.96
N ALA A 21 -15.68 -19.88 8.78
CA ALA A 21 -14.89 -20.43 7.68
C ALA A 21 -13.73 -19.47 7.33
N PRO A 22 -12.50 -19.99 7.21
CA PRO A 22 -11.31 -19.16 7.06
C PRO A 22 -11.34 -18.37 5.74
N LEU A 23 -10.83 -17.14 5.80
CA LEU A 23 -10.60 -16.30 4.62
C LEU A 23 -9.23 -16.63 4.05
N VAL A 24 -9.18 -17.07 2.79
CA VAL A 24 -7.94 -17.42 2.09
C VAL A 24 -7.72 -16.47 0.93
N LEU A 25 -6.66 -15.68 1.01
CA LEU A 25 -6.20 -14.85 -0.10
C LEU A 25 -5.09 -15.59 -0.83
N VAL A 26 -5.37 -16.05 -2.05
CA VAL A 26 -4.38 -16.71 -2.90
C VAL A 26 -3.70 -15.66 -3.76
N LEU A 27 -2.39 -15.50 -3.59
CA LEU A 27 -1.60 -14.53 -4.34
C LEU A 27 -0.62 -15.21 -5.30
N GLN A 28 -0.47 -14.61 -6.47
CA GLN A 28 0.62 -14.87 -7.40
C GLN A 28 1.22 -13.53 -7.82
N ALA A 29 2.49 -13.30 -7.46
CA ALA A 29 3.12 -11.99 -7.55
C ALA A 29 2.23 -10.92 -6.87
N SER A 30 1.86 -9.86 -7.59
CA SER A 30 1.00 -8.77 -7.08
C SER A 30 -0.49 -8.94 -7.43
N ARG A 31 -0.93 -10.16 -7.79
CA ARG A 31 -2.30 -10.46 -8.20
C ARG A 31 -2.95 -11.42 -7.21
N VAL A 32 -4.23 -11.22 -6.95
CA VAL A 32 -5.07 -12.08 -6.12
C VAL A 32 -5.99 -12.91 -7.00
N LEU A 33 -6.21 -14.15 -6.61
CA LEU A 33 -7.14 -15.05 -7.29
C LEU A 33 -8.57 -14.77 -6.84
N VAL A 34 -9.46 -14.53 -7.80
CA VAL A 34 -10.87 -14.20 -7.56
C VAL A 34 -11.77 -15.01 -8.48
N HIS A 35 -13.06 -15.09 -8.14
CA HIS A 35 -14.07 -15.68 -9.02
C HIS A 35 -14.27 -14.85 -10.28
N ALA A 36 -14.41 -15.53 -11.43
CA ALA A 36 -14.57 -14.93 -12.75
C ALA A 36 -16.01 -14.48 -13.06
N ASP A 37 -16.96 -14.73 -12.16
CA ASP A 37 -18.39 -14.50 -12.39
C ASP A 37 -18.75 -13.02 -12.58
N ASN A 38 -19.85 -12.77 -13.29
CA ASN A 38 -20.34 -11.44 -13.74
C ASN A 38 -20.79 -10.48 -12.60
N GLY A 39 -20.45 -10.77 -11.34
CA GLY A 39 -20.75 -9.95 -10.17
C GLY A 39 -19.50 -9.20 -9.66
N GLU A 40 -19.55 -8.72 -8.42
CA GLU A 40 -18.35 -8.20 -7.75
C GLU A 40 -17.35 -9.35 -7.55
N PRO A 41 -16.09 -9.22 -8.00
CA PRO A 41 -15.05 -10.21 -7.75
C PRO A 41 -15.02 -10.58 -6.27
N ALA A 42 -15.05 -11.87 -5.96
CA ALA A 42 -14.95 -12.36 -4.59
C ALA A 42 -13.64 -13.14 -4.41
N PRO A 43 -13.02 -13.15 -3.21
CA PRO A 43 -11.90 -14.03 -2.92
C PRO A 43 -12.21 -15.48 -3.28
N SER A 44 -11.22 -16.17 -3.86
CA SER A 44 -11.41 -17.58 -4.24
C SER A 44 -11.80 -18.46 -3.04
N SER A 45 -12.73 -19.38 -3.23
CA SER A 45 -13.13 -20.40 -2.25
C SER A 45 -12.37 -21.71 -2.44
N LEU A 46 -11.14 -21.65 -2.95
CA LEU A 46 -10.34 -22.83 -3.27
C LEU A 46 -10.01 -23.67 -2.04
N ALA A 47 -9.89 -24.98 -2.25
CA ALA A 47 -9.28 -25.86 -1.27
C ALA A 47 -7.85 -25.41 -1.00
N TRP A 48 -7.44 -25.41 0.26
CA TRP A 48 -6.08 -25.09 0.70
C TRP A 48 -5.01 -25.84 -0.10
N THR A 49 -5.31 -27.07 -0.46
CA THR A 49 -4.42 -28.03 -1.12
C THR A 49 -4.25 -27.76 -2.62
N THR A 50 -4.99 -26.81 -3.21
CA THR A 50 -5.03 -26.60 -4.68
C THR A 50 -3.64 -26.38 -5.30
N PHE A 51 -2.72 -25.72 -4.57
CA PHE A 51 -1.37 -25.43 -5.04
C PHE A 51 -0.26 -26.15 -4.23
N GLU A 52 -0.64 -27.10 -3.36
CA GLU A 52 0.33 -27.93 -2.64
C GLU A 52 1.03 -28.94 -3.56
N PRO A 53 2.25 -29.41 -3.20
CA PRO A 53 3.05 -29.01 -2.04
C PRO A 53 3.89 -27.74 -2.29
N ARG A 54 3.76 -27.10 -3.47
CA ARG A 54 4.62 -25.98 -3.89
C ARG A 54 4.19 -24.62 -3.32
N ALA A 55 3.05 -24.56 -2.64
CA ALA A 55 2.53 -23.34 -2.07
C ALA A 55 3.06 -23.08 -0.66
N GLU A 56 3.37 -21.81 -0.39
CA GLU A 56 3.73 -21.33 0.95
C GLU A 56 2.50 -20.67 1.61
N ARG A 57 2.37 -20.80 2.93
CA ARG A 57 1.23 -20.27 3.69
C ARG A 57 1.69 -19.36 4.81
N HIS A 58 0.94 -18.28 5.01
CA HIS A 58 1.12 -17.37 6.14
C HIS A 58 -0.24 -17.11 6.80
N CYS A 59 -0.35 -17.33 8.10
CA CYS A 59 -1.48 -16.76 8.84
C CYS A 59 -1.28 -15.24 8.88
N LEU A 60 -2.34 -14.47 8.67
CA LEU A 60 -2.33 -13.00 8.70
C LEU A 60 -2.94 -12.46 10.01
N GLY A 61 -3.78 -13.27 10.67
CA GLY A 61 -4.55 -12.91 11.86
C GLY A 61 -5.99 -13.38 11.75
N ARG A 62 -6.90 -12.67 12.40
CA ARG A 62 -8.34 -12.92 12.40
C ARG A 62 -9.11 -11.65 12.07
N LEU A 63 -10.11 -11.76 11.19
CA LEU A 63 -11.10 -10.73 10.89
C LEU A 63 -12.47 -11.22 11.34
N GLY A 64 -13.05 -10.57 12.35
CA GLY A 64 -14.29 -11.05 12.98
C GLY A 64 -14.13 -12.48 13.50
N GLU A 65 -14.92 -13.40 12.98
CA GLU A 65 -14.88 -14.82 13.37
C GLU A 65 -13.95 -15.68 12.50
N ARG A 66 -13.29 -15.11 11.48
CA ARG A 66 -12.56 -15.87 10.46
C ARG A 66 -11.06 -15.70 10.60
N ASN A 67 -10.33 -16.81 10.70
CA ASN A 67 -8.88 -16.77 10.49
C ASN A 67 -8.58 -16.36 9.05
N CYS A 68 -7.67 -15.39 8.89
CA CYS A 68 -7.22 -14.88 7.60
C CYS A 68 -5.86 -15.47 7.25
N TRP A 69 -5.73 -15.92 6.00
CA TRP A 69 -4.53 -16.57 5.51
C TRP A 69 -4.13 -16.05 4.14
N LEU A 70 -2.83 -16.05 3.92
CA LEU A 70 -2.20 -15.90 2.62
C LEU A 70 -1.75 -17.28 2.14
N LEU A 71 -2.11 -17.62 0.90
CA LEU A 71 -1.56 -18.75 0.15
C LEU A 71 -0.77 -18.21 -1.05
N LEU A 72 0.52 -18.48 -1.11
CA LEU A 72 1.37 -18.10 -2.23
C LEU A 72 1.34 -19.20 -3.29
N ALA A 73 0.70 -18.91 -4.42
CA ALA A 73 0.70 -19.80 -5.57
C ALA A 73 2.06 -19.78 -6.28
N PRO A 74 2.48 -20.90 -6.90
CA PRO A 74 3.70 -20.96 -7.70
C PRO A 74 3.73 -19.89 -8.81
N PRO A 75 4.91 -19.36 -9.20
CA PRO A 75 5.03 -18.34 -10.24
C PRO A 75 4.46 -18.74 -11.61
N ASP A 76 4.43 -20.04 -11.88
CA ASP A 76 3.94 -20.71 -13.10
C ASP A 76 2.47 -21.20 -12.98
N ALA A 77 1.81 -20.96 -11.85
CA ALA A 77 0.44 -21.42 -11.64
C ALA A 77 -0.55 -20.72 -12.60
N THR A 78 -1.36 -21.52 -13.30
CA THR A 78 -2.52 -21.02 -14.05
C THR A 78 -3.72 -20.84 -13.11
N ALA A 79 -4.58 -19.87 -13.43
CA ALA A 79 -5.84 -19.74 -12.70
C ALA A 79 -6.71 -20.99 -12.98
N PRO A 80 -7.26 -21.64 -11.94
CA PRO A 80 -8.22 -22.73 -12.11
C PRO A 80 -9.48 -22.29 -12.88
N ALA A 81 -10.22 -23.24 -13.43
CA ALA A 81 -11.47 -22.97 -14.13
C ALA A 81 -12.45 -22.17 -13.25
N GLY A 82 -13.04 -21.11 -13.82
CA GLY A 82 -13.94 -20.21 -13.11
C GLY A 82 -13.26 -19.15 -12.24
N LEU A 83 -11.92 -19.09 -12.22
CA LEU A 83 -11.15 -18.10 -11.48
C LEU A 83 -10.25 -17.28 -12.40
N ILE A 84 -9.91 -16.07 -11.96
CA ILE A 84 -8.99 -15.16 -12.67
C ILE A 84 -8.01 -14.50 -11.69
N TRP A 85 -6.82 -14.15 -12.22
CA TRP A 85 -5.84 -13.35 -11.50
C TRP A 85 -6.14 -11.86 -11.67
N GLN A 86 -6.45 -11.17 -10.57
CA GLN A 86 -6.80 -9.77 -10.57
C GLN A 86 -5.78 -8.91 -9.82
N GLY A 87 -5.42 -7.76 -10.38
CA GLY A 87 -4.52 -6.81 -9.71
C GLY A 87 -5.26 -6.04 -8.61
N MET A 88 -4.62 -5.84 -7.45
CA MET A 88 -5.25 -5.16 -6.30
C MET A 88 -5.92 -3.83 -6.65
N ARG A 89 -5.31 -3.02 -7.54
CA ARG A 89 -5.85 -1.69 -7.90
C ARG A 89 -7.23 -1.75 -8.54
N THR A 90 -7.57 -2.83 -9.24
CA THR A 90 -8.91 -2.98 -9.86
C THR A 90 -9.98 -3.37 -8.84
N LEU A 91 -9.59 -3.67 -7.59
CA LEU A 91 -10.49 -4.01 -6.50
C LEU A 91 -10.85 -2.79 -5.64
N PHE A 92 -10.25 -1.63 -5.92
CA PHE A 92 -10.57 -0.38 -5.23
C PHE A 92 -11.98 0.08 -5.59
N GLY A 93 -12.81 0.35 -4.57
CA GLY A 93 -14.23 0.67 -4.75
C GLY A 93 -15.11 -0.54 -5.08
N VAL A 94 -14.51 -1.74 -5.17
CA VAL A 94 -15.23 -2.99 -5.46
C VAL A 94 -15.22 -3.89 -4.22
N TRP A 95 -14.06 -4.07 -3.60
CA TRP A 95 -13.97 -4.82 -2.34
C TRP A 95 -14.28 -3.94 -1.14
N PRO A 96 -14.94 -4.50 -0.09
CA PRO A 96 -15.06 -3.84 1.19
C PRO A 96 -13.69 -3.44 1.75
N THR A 97 -13.61 -2.26 2.39
CA THR A 97 -12.37 -1.72 2.95
C THR A 97 -11.66 -2.70 3.89
N ALA A 98 -12.42 -3.45 4.69
CA ALA A 98 -11.88 -4.49 5.58
C ALA A 98 -11.12 -5.57 4.82
N LEU A 99 -11.67 -6.04 3.69
CA LEU A 99 -11.05 -7.06 2.86
C LEU A 99 -9.82 -6.50 2.11
N LEU A 100 -9.89 -5.26 1.62
CA LEU A 100 -8.74 -4.56 1.05
C LEU A 100 -7.60 -4.40 2.06
N ALA A 101 -7.90 -4.13 3.34
CA ALA A 101 -6.87 -4.02 4.37
C ALA A 101 -6.16 -5.36 4.62
N VAL A 102 -6.89 -6.48 4.63
CA VAL A 102 -6.29 -7.82 4.74
C VAL A 102 -5.47 -8.16 3.47
N LEU A 103 -5.95 -7.78 2.29
CA LEU A 103 -5.21 -7.94 1.03
C LEU A 103 -3.91 -7.13 1.00
N THR A 104 -3.94 -5.88 1.46
CA THR A 104 -2.75 -5.02 1.59
C THR A 104 -1.69 -5.72 2.44
N ARG A 105 -2.08 -6.22 3.62
CA ARG A 105 -1.19 -6.99 4.50
C ARG A 105 -0.68 -8.25 3.81
N ALA A 106 -1.54 -8.98 3.11
CA ALA A 106 -1.16 -10.20 2.40
C ALA A 106 -0.09 -9.93 1.33
N LEU A 107 -0.20 -8.82 0.59
CA LEU A 107 0.77 -8.42 -0.43
C LEU A 107 2.13 -8.04 0.18
N GLU A 108 2.16 -7.30 1.28
CA GLU A 108 3.41 -6.96 1.98
C GLU A 108 4.09 -8.21 2.56
N VAL A 109 3.31 -9.13 3.17
CA VAL A 109 3.84 -10.41 3.68
C VAL A 109 4.33 -11.30 2.54
N ALA A 110 3.62 -11.34 1.41
CA ALA A 110 4.04 -12.06 0.21
C ALA A 110 5.38 -11.56 -0.32
N GLU A 111 5.52 -10.24 -0.45
CA GLU A 111 6.74 -9.61 -0.94
C GLU A 111 7.91 -9.81 0.02
N TRP A 112 7.69 -9.67 1.32
CA TRP A 112 8.69 -9.99 2.33
C TRP A 112 9.14 -11.45 2.25
N SER A 113 8.20 -12.40 2.19
CA SER A 113 8.53 -13.82 2.07
C SER A 113 9.40 -14.09 0.84
N ARG A 114 9.01 -13.53 -0.32
CA ARG A 114 9.72 -13.69 -1.59
C ARG A 114 11.14 -13.13 -1.55
N SER A 115 11.32 -11.96 -0.95
CA SER A 115 12.58 -11.19 -0.95
C SER A 115 13.57 -11.63 0.13
N HIS A 116 13.13 -12.34 1.17
CA HIS A 116 13.98 -12.74 2.30
C HIS A 116 14.26 -14.25 2.38
N ARG A 117 14.11 -14.98 1.27
CA ARG A 117 14.43 -16.43 1.17
C ARG A 117 15.91 -16.76 1.43
N TYR A 118 16.79 -15.79 1.17
CA TYR A 118 18.22 -15.86 1.44
C TYR A 118 18.62 -14.65 2.27
N CYS A 119 19.65 -14.83 3.10
CA CYS A 119 20.15 -13.80 3.99
C CYS A 119 20.88 -12.70 3.22
N GLY A 120 20.43 -11.45 3.39
CA GLY A 120 21.10 -10.28 2.79
C GLY A 120 22.50 -9.99 3.33
N VAL A 121 22.92 -10.64 4.43
CA VAL A 121 24.25 -10.47 5.05
C VAL A 121 25.26 -11.49 4.52
N CYS A 122 24.90 -12.78 4.47
CA CYS A 122 25.84 -13.87 4.17
C CYS A 122 25.41 -14.79 3.02
N GLY A 123 24.24 -14.58 2.40
CA GLY A 123 23.75 -15.38 1.28
C GLY A 123 23.17 -16.75 1.65
N SER A 124 23.26 -17.20 2.91
CA SER A 124 22.68 -18.48 3.35
C SER A 124 21.14 -18.48 3.27
N PRO A 125 20.48 -19.63 2.97
CA PRO A 125 19.02 -19.74 3.07
C PRO A 125 18.51 -19.35 4.46
N THR A 126 17.37 -18.69 4.53
CA THR A 126 16.71 -18.36 5.81
C THR A 126 15.62 -19.38 6.16
N THR A 127 15.22 -19.41 7.43
CA THR A 127 14.10 -20.20 7.95
C THR A 127 13.12 -19.29 8.68
N ASP A 128 11.88 -19.73 8.89
CA ASP A 128 10.95 -18.99 9.75
C ASP A 128 11.45 -18.96 11.20
N LEU A 129 11.27 -17.81 11.87
CA LEU A 129 11.53 -17.64 13.29
C LEU A 129 10.27 -18.01 14.08
N PRO A 130 10.29 -19.05 14.93
CA PRO A 130 9.12 -19.41 15.73
C PRO A 130 8.68 -18.26 16.64
N GLY A 131 7.37 -17.99 16.69
CA GLY A 131 6.80 -16.96 17.55
C GLY A 131 6.84 -15.54 16.98
N GLU A 132 7.48 -15.31 15.82
CA GLU A 132 7.57 -13.99 15.19
C GLU A 132 7.31 -14.07 13.68
N ARG A 133 6.85 -12.95 13.09
CA ARG A 133 6.86 -12.81 11.62
C ARG A 133 8.25 -12.35 11.19
N ALA A 134 9.21 -13.25 11.22
CA ALA A 134 10.60 -12.97 10.86
C ALA A 134 11.25 -14.18 10.18
N ARG A 135 12.24 -13.91 9.33
CA ARG A 135 13.15 -14.90 8.76
C ARG A 135 14.42 -14.87 9.57
N HIS A 136 14.93 -16.02 9.97
CA HIS A 136 16.18 -16.19 10.69
C HIS A 136 17.23 -16.85 9.80
N CYS A 137 18.46 -16.36 9.86
CA CYS A 137 19.59 -16.94 9.14
C CYS A 137 20.42 -17.86 10.07
N PRO A 138 20.43 -19.18 9.86
CA PRO A 138 21.24 -20.09 10.67
C PRO A 138 22.75 -19.92 10.46
N GLY A 139 23.18 -19.32 9.34
CA GLY A 139 24.60 -19.13 9.01
C GLY A 139 25.27 -17.99 9.78
N CYS A 140 24.54 -16.91 10.10
CA CYS A 140 25.11 -15.72 10.75
C CYS A 140 24.26 -15.14 11.88
N GLY A 141 23.09 -15.71 12.17
CA GLY A 141 22.20 -15.24 13.24
C GLY A 141 21.34 -14.02 12.89
N HIS A 142 21.46 -13.44 11.68
CA HIS A 142 20.66 -12.29 11.27
C HIS A 142 19.16 -12.63 11.19
N SER A 143 18.32 -11.72 11.71
CA SER A 143 16.86 -11.79 11.62
C SER A 143 16.32 -10.66 10.74
N ALA A 144 15.40 -10.98 9.84
CA ALA A 144 14.78 -10.02 8.95
C ALA A 144 13.24 -10.04 9.07
N TYR A 145 12.68 -8.89 9.39
CA TYR A 145 11.23 -8.65 9.53
C TYR A 145 10.63 -8.13 8.22
N PRO A 146 9.29 -8.15 8.05
CA PRO A 146 8.61 -7.44 6.98
C PRO A 146 9.12 -6.01 6.86
N ARG A 147 9.67 -5.69 5.69
CA ARG A 147 10.19 -4.36 5.40
C ARG A 147 9.03 -3.40 5.19
N LEU A 148 9.09 -2.24 5.84
CA LEU A 148 8.28 -1.07 5.50
C LEU A 148 9.22 0.05 5.09
N SER A 149 8.91 0.74 3.99
CA SER A 149 9.67 1.91 3.52
C SER A 149 8.84 3.16 3.74
N PRO A 150 9.24 4.04 4.69
CA PRO A 150 8.52 5.29 4.92
C PRO A 150 8.55 6.16 3.65
N ALA A 151 7.40 6.70 3.30
CA ALA A 151 7.24 7.69 2.26
C ALA A 151 6.36 8.81 2.80
N VAL A 152 6.71 10.05 2.50
CA VAL A 152 5.92 11.22 2.90
C VAL A 152 5.02 11.66 1.76
N MET A 153 3.93 12.33 2.09
CA MET A 153 3.06 13.01 1.15
C MET A 153 2.68 14.38 1.72
N VAL A 154 2.67 15.42 0.90
CA VAL A 154 2.25 16.75 1.34
C VAL A 154 1.34 17.44 0.35
N LEU A 155 0.20 17.90 0.86
CA LEU A 155 -0.67 18.81 0.13
C LEU A 155 -0.36 20.24 0.57
N VAL A 156 0.22 21.01 -0.35
CA VAL A 156 0.58 22.41 -0.12
C VAL A 156 -0.61 23.30 -0.46
N ARG A 157 -1.00 24.16 0.48
CA ARG A 157 -2.09 25.12 0.31
C ARG A 157 -1.55 26.53 0.07
N ARG A 158 -2.23 27.28 -0.80
CA ARG A 158 -2.01 28.71 -1.02
C ARG A 158 -3.35 29.42 -1.22
N GLY A 159 -3.84 30.07 -0.16
CA GLY A 159 -5.17 30.68 -0.16
C GLY A 159 -6.28 29.63 -0.25
N ASP A 160 -7.09 29.70 -1.30
CA ASP A 160 -8.17 28.76 -1.62
C ASP A 160 -7.72 27.65 -2.61
N GLN A 161 -6.46 27.66 -3.03
CA GLN A 161 -5.90 26.69 -3.96
C GLN A 161 -5.01 25.68 -3.25
N VAL A 162 -4.87 24.50 -3.86
CA VAL A 162 -3.90 23.47 -3.49
C VAL A 162 -2.96 23.16 -4.64
N LEU A 163 -1.72 22.81 -4.34
CA LEU A 163 -0.76 22.34 -5.32
C LEU A 163 -1.03 20.88 -5.65
N LEU A 164 -1.24 20.58 -6.93
CA LEU A 164 -1.30 19.21 -7.43
C LEU A 164 -0.29 19.03 -8.56
N ALA A 165 0.30 17.84 -8.62
CA ALA A 165 1.36 17.50 -9.55
C ALA A 165 1.10 16.15 -10.22
N ARG A 166 1.58 16.01 -11.46
CA ARG A 166 1.54 14.80 -12.26
C ARG A 166 2.95 14.25 -12.44
N GLY A 167 3.16 13.04 -11.94
CA GLY A 167 4.44 12.36 -12.07
C GLY A 167 4.63 11.68 -13.43
N ALA A 168 5.87 11.65 -13.94
CA ALA A 168 6.24 11.05 -15.23
C ALA A 168 5.93 9.55 -15.33
N ARG A 169 5.95 8.84 -14.20
CA ARG A 169 5.76 7.39 -14.13
C ARG A 169 4.34 6.92 -14.45
N PHE A 170 3.34 7.81 -14.39
CA PHE A 170 1.93 7.43 -14.58
C PHE A 170 1.49 7.71 -16.02
N LYS A 171 1.02 6.66 -16.71
CA LYS A 171 0.47 6.78 -18.07
C LYS A 171 -0.83 7.59 -18.11
N ALA A 172 -1.65 7.49 -17.07
CA ALA A 172 -2.87 8.26 -16.93
C ALA A 172 -2.55 9.65 -16.36
N PRO A 173 -3.25 10.72 -16.80
CA PRO A 173 -2.99 12.09 -16.35
C PRO A 173 -3.60 12.35 -14.97
N ILE A 174 -3.18 11.57 -13.96
CA ILE A 174 -3.63 11.71 -12.57
C ILE A 174 -2.73 12.71 -11.85
N PHE A 175 -3.34 13.69 -11.21
CA PHE A 175 -2.68 14.70 -10.39
C PHE A 175 -2.89 14.40 -8.92
N SER A 176 -1.84 14.57 -8.12
CA SER A 176 -1.86 14.25 -6.69
C SER A 176 -1.05 15.24 -5.87
N ALA A 177 -1.13 15.11 -4.55
CA ALA A 177 -0.16 15.71 -3.65
C ALA A 177 1.26 15.19 -3.95
N LEU A 178 2.27 15.98 -3.60
CA LEU A 178 3.68 15.60 -3.75
C LEU A 178 4.00 14.47 -2.79
N ALA A 179 4.85 13.52 -3.21
CA ALA A 179 5.19 12.38 -2.37
C ALA A 179 6.53 11.77 -2.74
N GLY A 180 7.35 11.52 -1.72
CA GLY A 180 8.71 11.01 -1.88
C GLY A 180 9.11 10.05 -0.76
N PHE A 181 10.22 9.35 -0.95
CA PHE A 181 10.74 8.41 0.03
C PHE A 181 11.59 9.14 1.07
N VAL A 182 11.48 8.70 2.33
CA VAL A 182 12.35 9.18 3.41
C VAL A 182 13.75 8.60 3.22
N GLU A 183 14.78 9.44 3.17
CA GLU A 183 16.15 8.97 3.07
C GLU A 183 16.75 8.59 4.43
N ALA A 184 17.86 7.85 4.38
CA ALA A 184 18.57 7.43 5.59
C ALA A 184 19.12 8.65 6.34
N GLY A 185 18.63 8.86 7.57
CA GLY A 185 19.05 9.96 8.44
C GLY A 185 18.13 11.18 8.40
N GLU A 186 17.07 11.18 7.58
CA GLU A 186 16.09 12.26 7.53
C GLU A 186 14.96 12.08 8.56
N SER A 187 14.45 13.19 9.08
CA SER A 187 13.11 13.25 9.64
C SER A 187 12.06 13.27 8.51
N LEU A 188 10.78 13.06 8.86
CA LEU A 188 9.70 13.18 7.88
C LEU A 188 9.60 14.64 7.37
N GLU A 189 9.83 15.60 8.26
CA GLU A 189 9.80 17.02 7.99
C GLU A 189 10.94 17.44 7.04
N ASP A 190 12.16 16.96 7.28
CA ASP A 190 13.30 17.22 6.39
C ASP A 190 13.05 16.64 5.00
N THR A 191 12.52 15.42 4.94
CA THR A 191 12.13 14.77 3.68
C THR A 191 11.13 15.64 2.92
N LEU A 192 10.10 16.15 3.60
CA LEU A 192 9.09 17.02 2.99
C LEU A 192 9.67 18.31 2.44
N HIS A 193 10.57 18.96 3.18
CA HIS A 193 11.25 20.16 2.69
C HIS A 193 12.14 19.87 1.48
N ARG A 194 12.87 18.75 1.48
CA ARG A 194 13.72 18.32 0.37
C ARG A 194 12.88 18.02 -0.87
N GLU A 195 11.93 17.09 -0.77
CA GLU A 195 11.09 16.64 -1.89
C GLU A 195 10.34 17.80 -2.53
N VAL A 196 9.71 18.68 -1.75
CA VAL A 196 8.99 19.84 -2.31
C VAL A 196 9.93 20.79 -3.05
N ARG A 197 11.14 21.01 -2.53
CA ARG A 197 12.12 21.88 -3.18
C ARG A 197 12.66 21.24 -4.45
N GLU A 198 12.97 19.96 -4.44
CA GLU A 198 13.53 19.19 -5.57
C GLU A 198 12.52 19.04 -6.70
N GLU A 199 11.29 18.60 -6.40
CA GLU A 199 10.29 18.25 -7.40
C GLU A 199 9.65 19.47 -8.08
N VAL A 200 9.46 20.56 -7.33
CA VAL A 200 8.64 21.70 -7.78
C VAL A 200 9.18 23.09 -7.45
N GLY A 201 10.33 23.20 -6.79
CA GLY A 201 11.06 24.47 -6.61
C GLY A 201 10.41 25.50 -5.67
N ILE A 202 9.51 25.08 -4.77
CA ILE A 202 8.87 25.96 -3.78
C ILE A 202 9.34 25.65 -2.36
N GLU A 203 9.00 26.54 -1.43
CA GLU A 203 9.21 26.37 0.00
C GLU A 203 7.86 26.26 0.72
N VAL A 204 7.86 25.51 1.83
CA VAL A 204 6.66 25.25 2.63
C VAL A 204 6.92 25.53 4.11
N SER A 205 5.85 25.86 4.84
CA SER A 205 5.83 26.04 6.30
C SER A 205 4.64 25.32 6.90
N ASP A 206 4.54 25.33 8.24
CA ASP A 206 3.37 24.85 9.00
C ASP A 206 2.97 23.42 8.63
N LEU A 207 3.96 22.51 8.65
CA LEU A 207 3.74 21.09 8.41
C LEU A 207 2.81 20.53 9.49
N GLU A 208 1.66 20.01 9.08
CA GLU A 208 0.66 19.40 9.96
C GLU A 208 0.43 17.95 9.55
N TYR A 209 0.68 17.01 10.45
CA TYR A 209 0.38 15.60 10.20
C TYR A 209 -1.10 15.40 9.91
N PHE A 210 -1.39 14.68 8.83
CA PHE A 210 -2.75 14.39 8.39
C PHE A 210 -3.19 12.97 8.77
N GLY A 211 -2.36 11.99 8.42
CA GLY A 211 -2.73 10.59 8.50
C GLY A 211 -1.67 9.68 7.90
N SER A 212 -1.86 8.37 7.99
CA SER A 212 -0.99 7.41 7.32
C SER A 212 -1.78 6.24 6.73
N GLN A 213 -1.21 5.64 5.70
CA GLN A 213 -1.80 4.50 4.99
C GLN A 213 -0.69 3.55 4.51
N SER A 214 -0.81 2.25 4.83
CA SER A 214 0.03 1.22 4.20
C SER A 214 -0.31 1.12 2.71
N TRP A 215 0.72 1.09 1.88
CA TRP A 215 0.64 1.10 0.43
C TRP A 215 1.51 -0.03 -0.15
N PRO A 216 0.93 -1.17 -0.54
CA PRO A 216 1.64 -2.42 -0.79
C PRO A 216 2.20 -2.50 -2.21
N PHE A 217 2.87 -1.43 -2.64
CA PHE A 217 3.46 -1.30 -3.98
C PHE A 217 4.91 -0.78 -3.91
N PRO A 218 5.87 -1.57 -3.39
CA PRO A 218 5.68 -2.92 -2.84
C PRO A 218 5.38 -2.95 -1.33
N HIS A 219 5.88 -2.00 -0.55
CA HIS A 219 5.84 -2.05 0.92
C HIS A 219 6.05 -0.67 1.55
N SER A 220 5.33 0.34 1.06
CA SER A 220 5.48 1.72 1.54
C SER A 220 4.53 2.01 2.69
N LEU A 221 4.99 2.73 3.70
CA LEU A 221 4.11 3.39 4.68
C LEU A 221 4.00 4.86 4.28
N MET A 222 2.88 5.23 3.68
CA MET A 222 2.62 6.62 3.29
C MET A 222 2.21 7.43 4.52
N VAL A 223 2.92 8.51 4.80
CA VAL A 223 2.65 9.45 5.90
C VAL A 223 2.32 10.80 5.30
N ALA A 224 1.06 11.20 5.40
CA ALA A 224 0.55 12.40 4.75
C ALA A 224 0.56 13.61 5.71
N PHE A 225 0.82 14.78 5.13
CA PHE A 225 0.87 16.08 5.79
C PHE A 225 0.11 17.13 4.97
N ARG A 226 -0.27 18.20 5.64
CA ARG A 226 -0.65 19.48 5.04
C ARG A 226 0.48 20.47 5.27
N ALA A 227 0.60 21.44 4.37
CA ALA A 227 1.57 22.52 4.52
C ALA A 227 1.04 23.81 3.91
N GLN A 228 1.60 24.95 4.33
CA GLN A 228 1.36 26.25 3.71
C GLN A 228 2.50 26.58 2.73
N TYR A 229 2.15 27.22 1.62
CA TYR A 229 3.14 27.81 0.72
C TYR A 229 3.89 28.94 1.44
N ALA A 230 5.22 28.85 1.48
CA ALA A 230 6.08 29.81 2.16
C ALA A 230 6.92 30.68 1.20
N GLY A 231 7.10 30.27 -0.06
CA GLY A 231 7.88 31.03 -1.03
C GLY A 231 8.36 30.22 -2.24
N GLY A 232 9.14 30.86 -3.10
CA GLY A 232 9.74 30.24 -4.29
C GLY A 232 8.96 30.49 -5.58
N SER A 233 9.23 29.68 -6.60
CA SER A 233 8.56 29.76 -7.90
C SER A 233 8.30 28.36 -8.40
N LEU A 234 7.03 28.06 -8.69
CA LEU A 234 6.62 26.73 -9.12
C LEU A 234 7.32 26.33 -10.43
N ARG A 235 8.20 25.34 -10.33
CA ARG A 235 9.05 24.84 -11.41
C ARG A 235 9.18 23.32 -11.27
N PRO A 236 8.32 22.54 -11.94
CA PRO A 236 8.50 21.09 -12.05
C PRO A 236 9.91 20.73 -12.54
N ASP A 237 10.50 19.70 -11.96
CA ASP A 237 11.86 19.24 -12.29
C ASP A 237 11.99 18.67 -13.71
N GLY A 238 10.87 18.26 -14.34
CA GLY A 238 10.82 17.65 -15.66
C GLY A 238 11.27 16.19 -15.71
N ASN A 239 11.71 15.61 -14.58
CA ASN A 239 12.15 14.21 -14.49
C ASN A 239 11.10 13.38 -13.74
N GLU A 240 10.83 13.73 -12.49
CA GLU A 240 9.84 13.07 -11.65
C GLU A 240 8.47 13.68 -11.83
N ILE A 241 8.39 15.01 -11.84
CA ILE A 241 7.18 15.80 -12.04
C ILE A 241 7.24 16.51 -13.39
N ILE A 242 6.30 16.18 -14.26
CA ILE A 242 6.22 16.75 -15.62
C ILE A 242 5.23 17.91 -15.71
N GLU A 243 4.35 18.04 -14.73
CA GLU A 243 3.32 19.07 -14.70
C GLU A 243 2.87 19.31 -13.27
N ALA A 244 2.76 20.58 -12.87
CA ALA A 244 2.20 20.95 -11.56
C ALA A 244 1.45 22.28 -11.68
N GLY A 245 0.41 22.43 -10.87
CA GLY A 245 -0.46 23.60 -10.91
C GLY A 245 -1.15 23.86 -9.58
N TRP A 246 -1.63 25.09 -9.43
CA TRP A 246 -2.48 25.48 -8.30
C TRP A 246 -3.93 25.35 -8.72
N TYR A 247 -4.69 24.54 -7.99
CA TYR A 247 -6.06 24.19 -8.34
C TYR A 247 -7.03 24.59 -7.23
N SER A 248 -8.14 25.18 -7.62
CA SER A 248 -9.29 25.43 -6.76
C SER A 248 -10.26 24.24 -6.82
N ALA A 249 -11.22 24.18 -5.90
CA ALA A 249 -12.26 23.13 -5.89
C ALA A 249 -13.07 23.05 -7.20
N GLY A 250 -13.22 24.16 -7.92
CA GLY A 250 -14.01 24.22 -9.16
C GLY A 250 -13.25 23.83 -10.43
N GLU A 251 -11.94 23.63 -10.35
CA GLU A 251 -11.06 23.46 -11.52
C GLU A 251 -10.13 22.24 -11.36
N LEU A 252 -10.61 21.20 -10.68
CA LEU A 252 -9.79 20.04 -10.35
C LEU A 252 -9.44 19.21 -11.59
N PRO A 253 -8.16 18.81 -11.74
CA PRO A 253 -7.75 17.84 -12.74
C PRO A 253 -8.21 16.43 -12.34
N PRO A 254 -7.99 15.39 -13.18
CA PRO A 254 -8.27 14.02 -12.79
C PRO A 254 -7.49 13.61 -11.53
N LEU A 255 -8.20 13.14 -10.51
CA LEU A 255 -7.66 12.83 -9.19
C LEU A 255 -7.44 11.32 -8.96
N PRO A 256 -6.68 10.92 -7.92
CA PRO A 256 -6.49 9.53 -7.58
C PRO A 256 -7.79 8.87 -7.09
N SER A 257 -7.77 7.53 -7.00
CA SER A 257 -8.89 6.76 -6.47
C SER A 257 -9.28 7.21 -5.04
N PRO A 258 -10.60 7.24 -4.71
CA PRO A 258 -11.10 7.46 -3.34
C PRO A 258 -10.56 6.49 -2.28
N ALA A 259 -10.01 5.34 -2.70
CA ALA A 259 -9.34 4.41 -1.79
C ALA A 259 -8.00 4.93 -1.23
N SER A 260 -7.38 5.93 -1.87
CA SER A 260 -6.07 6.48 -1.50
C SER A 260 -6.14 7.60 -0.45
N ILE A 261 -5.10 7.71 0.37
CA ILE A 261 -4.92 8.82 1.32
C ILE A 261 -4.76 10.17 0.60
N ALA A 262 -4.17 10.17 -0.61
CA ALA A 262 -4.06 11.36 -1.44
C ALA A 262 -5.42 11.97 -1.77
N ARG A 263 -6.37 11.14 -2.20
CA ARG A 263 -7.73 11.61 -2.53
C ARG A 263 -8.43 12.18 -1.29
N LEU A 264 -8.35 11.47 -0.16
CA LEU A 264 -8.90 11.94 1.11
C LEU A 264 -8.29 13.28 1.57
N LEU A 265 -6.98 13.44 1.43
CA LEU A 265 -6.25 14.67 1.78
C LEU A 265 -6.73 15.86 0.94
N ILE A 266 -6.89 15.67 -0.37
CA ILE A 266 -7.38 16.69 -1.32
C ILE A 266 -8.83 17.05 -1.01
N ASP A 267 -9.71 16.05 -0.89
CA ASP A 267 -11.14 16.25 -0.64
C ASP A 267 -11.35 17.07 0.64
N GLN A 268 -10.65 16.72 1.73
CA GLN A 268 -10.81 17.43 3.00
C GLN A 268 -10.23 18.85 2.97
N ALA A 269 -9.10 19.07 2.28
CA ALA A 269 -8.51 20.41 2.18
C ALA A 269 -9.39 21.38 1.39
N LEU A 270 -10.14 20.88 0.42
CA LEU A 270 -11.03 21.66 -0.45
C LEU A 270 -12.51 21.61 -0.03
N GLY A 271 -12.83 20.89 1.05
CA GLY A 271 -14.21 20.75 1.52
C GLY A 271 -15.13 20.02 0.55
N LEU A 272 -14.60 19.09 -0.25
CA LEU A 272 -15.37 18.30 -1.20
C LEU A 272 -16.17 17.23 -0.44
N ALA A 273 -17.41 17.00 -0.86
CA ALA A 273 -18.17 15.87 -0.36
C ALA A 273 -17.51 14.56 -0.84
N PRO A 274 -17.46 13.51 -0.01
CA PRO A 274 -17.02 12.20 -0.47
C PRO A 274 -17.94 11.77 -1.62
N GLU A 275 -17.36 11.42 -2.78
CA GLU A 275 -18.11 10.79 -3.87
C GLU A 275 -18.75 9.49 -3.34
N ALA A 276 -20.07 9.37 -3.50
CA ALA A 276 -20.88 8.25 -3.03
C ALA A 276 -20.58 6.95 -3.79
#